data_AF-A0A2D4LI43-F1
#
_entry.id   AF-A0A2D4LI43-F1
#
_cell.length_a   1.000
_cell.length_b   1.000
_cell.length_c   1.000
_cell.angle_alpha   90.00
_cell.angle_beta   90.00
_cell.angle_gamma   90.00
#
_symmetry.space_group_name_H-M   'P 1'
#
loop_
_entity.id
_entity.type
_entity.pdbx_description
1 polymer ?
#
loop_
_entity_poly.entity_id
_entity_poly.type
_entity_poly.pdbx_seq_one_letter_code
_entity_poly.pdbx_strand_id
1 'polypeptide(L)'
;RLYLQQTLNDTVGRKIVVDFLGFNWNWINRQQTKRGWGQLTSNLLLIGMEDQFECLYPYPVHHPCDRQSQVDFDNPDYEKFPNFQNIVGYETVVGPGDVLYIPMYWWHHIESLLNGGITITVNFWYKGAPTPKRIEYPLKAHQKVAVMRNIEKMLGEALGNPQEVGPLLNMMIKGRYD
;
A
#
# COMPACT_ATOMS: atom_id res chain seq x y z
N ARG A 1 -16.96 -12.56 -11.15
CA ARG A 1 -15.52 -12.84 -11.44
C ARG A 1 -14.94 -13.59 -10.24
N LEU A 2 -13.84 -14.34 -10.38
CA LEU A 2 -13.15 -15.01 -9.27
C LEU A 2 -11.71 -14.49 -9.18
N TYR A 3 -11.19 -14.30 -7.97
CA TYR A 3 -9.80 -13.92 -7.70
C TYR A 3 -9.34 -14.74 -6.49
N LEU A 4 -8.28 -15.53 -6.64
CA LEU A 4 -7.66 -16.26 -5.53
C LEU A 4 -6.48 -15.44 -4.97
N GLN A 5 -6.50 -15.17 -3.66
CA GLN A 5 -5.39 -14.54 -2.94
C GLN A 5 -5.06 -15.42 -1.74
N GLN A 6 -3.87 -16.00 -1.71
CA GLN A 6 -3.45 -16.95 -0.69
C GLN A 6 -1.96 -16.78 -0.37
N THR A 7 -1.61 -16.78 0.91
CA THR A 7 -0.21 -16.83 1.34
C THR A 7 0.32 -18.26 1.19
N LEU A 8 1.40 -18.44 0.42
CA LEU A 8 2.12 -19.72 0.33
C LEU A 8 2.67 -20.12 1.71
N ASN A 9 2.57 -21.40 2.04
CA ASN A 9 2.99 -21.96 3.32
C ASN A 9 3.31 -23.46 3.15
N ASP A 10 3.81 -24.12 4.20
CA ASP A 10 4.35 -25.48 4.15
C ASP A 10 3.32 -26.59 3.84
N THR A 11 2.03 -26.27 3.70
CA THR A 11 1.00 -27.24 3.23
C THR A 11 1.02 -27.48 1.72
N VAL A 12 1.78 -26.69 0.95
CA VAL A 12 1.89 -26.86 -0.51
C VAL A 12 2.57 -28.19 -0.89
N GLY A 13 2.13 -28.78 -1.99
CA GLY A 13 2.66 -30.05 -2.48
C GLY A 13 4.16 -29.99 -2.80
N ARG A 14 4.89 -31.09 -2.56
CA ARG A 14 6.37 -31.17 -2.63
C ARG A 14 7.03 -30.56 -3.89
N LYS A 15 6.35 -30.57 -5.04
CA LYS A 15 6.86 -29.92 -6.27
C LYS A 15 6.96 -28.39 -6.10
N ILE A 16 5.91 -27.74 -5.59
CA ILE A 16 5.88 -26.30 -5.32
C ILE A 16 6.96 -25.89 -4.32
N VAL A 17 7.32 -26.75 -3.37
CA VAL A 17 8.46 -26.53 -2.46
C VAL A 17 9.79 -26.52 -3.21
N VAL A 18 10.00 -27.43 -4.18
CA VAL A 18 11.18 -27.43 -5.05
C VAL A 18 11.21 -26.20 -5.95
N ASP A 19 10.06 -25.83 -6.53
CA ASP A 19 9.94 -24.64 -7.40
C ASP A 19 10.27 -23.35 -6.62
N PHE A 20 9.77 -23.22 -5.38
CA PHE A 20 10.06 -22.12 -4.45
C PHE A 20 11.54 -22.08 -4.06
N LEU A 21 12.16 -23.23 -3.76
CA LEU A 21 13.61 -23.31 -3.48
C LEU A 21 14.45 -22.94 -4.71
N GLY A 22 13.93 -23.12 -5.92
CA GLY A 22 14.54 -22.74 -7.19
C GLY A 22 14.50 -21.23 -7.52
N PHE A 23 13.80 -20.41 -6.75
CA PHE A 23 13.80 -18.95 -6.96
C PHE A 23 15.20 -18.33 -6.76
N ASN A 24 15.43 -17.14 -7.34
CA ASN A 24 16.72 -16.45 -7.26
C ASN A 24 16.93 -15.73 -5.90
N TRP A 25 16.94 -16.52 -4.82
CA TRP A 25 17.17 -16.07 -3.45
C TRP A 25 18.48 -15.27 -3.31
N ASN A 26 19.52 -15.68 -4.05
CA ASN A 26 20.79 -14.98 -4.09
C ASN A 26 20.67 -13.52 -4.59
N TRP A 27 19.79 -13.24 -5.55
CA TRP A 27 19.53 -11.86 -5.99
C TRP A 27 18.68 -11.09 -4.98
N ILE A 28 17.55 -11.64 -4.53
CA ILE A 28 16.59 -10.90 -3.69
C ILE A 28 17.15 -10.62 -2.28
N ASN A 29 17.89 -11.57 -1.69
CA ASN A 29 18.55 -11.37 -0.39
C ASN A 29 19.64 -10.29 -0.48
N ARG A 30 20.37 -10.18 -1.61
CA ARG A 30 21.29 -9.05 -1.85
C ARG A 30 20.57 -7.71 -1.93
N GLN A 31 19.36 -7.64 -2.48
CA GLN A 31 18.55 -6.42 -2.45
C GLN A 31 18.12 -6.09 -1.02
N GLN A 32 17.57 -7.07 -0.27
CA GLN A 32 17.18 -6.90 1.13
C GLN A 32 18.32 -6.32 1.98
N THR A 33 19.53 -6.91 1.91
CA THR A 33 20.72 -6.40 2.60
C THR A 33 21.12 -5.01 2.11
N LYS A 34 21.19 -4.79 0.78
CA LYS A 34 21.59 -3.49 0.19
C LYS A 34 20.62 -2.34 0.54
N ARG A 35 19.35 -2.65 0.82
CA ARG A 35 18.31 -1.67 1.19
C ARG A 35 18.05 -1.58 2.69
N GLY A 36 18.69 -2.42 3.51
CA GLY A 36 18.46 -2.46 4.96
C GLY A 36 17.04 -2.89 5.35
N TRP A 37 16.36 -3.67 4.51
CA TRP A 37 15.00 -4.13 4.77
C TRP A 37 14.95 -5.19 5.88
N GLY A 38 13.85 -5.22 6.62
CA GLY A 38 13.55 -6.25 7.61
C GLY A 38 13.14 -7.59 6.98
N GLN A 39 12.51 -8.45 7.78
CA GLN A 39 12.07 -9.78 7.36
C GLN A 39 11.02 -9.75 6.22
N LEU A 40 10.99 -10.83 5.44
CA LEU A 40 9.96 -11.13 4.45
C LEU A 40 8.59 -11.37 5.13
N THR A 41 7.50 -10.94 4.49
CA THR A 41 6.09 -11.07 4.89
C THR A 41 5.18 -11.32 3.67
N SER A 42 3.85 -11.34 3.83
CA SER A 42 2.86 -11.60 2.75
C SER A 42 2.07 -10.35 2.28
N ASN A 43 1.02 -10.51 1.46
CA ASN A 43 0.90 -9.82 0.16
C ASN A 43 -0.45 -9.09 -0.16
N LEU A 44 -0.46 -7.83 -0.68
CA LEU A 44 -1.47 -7.23 -1.63
C LEU A 44 -0.98 -5.87 -2.29
N LEU A 45 -1.87 -5.09 -2.97
CA LEU A 45 -1.66 -4.05 -4.02
C LEU A 45 -2.60 -2.77 -3.94
N LEU A 46 -2.64 -1.80 -4.94
CA LEU A 46 -3.55 -0.58 -5.05
C LEU A 46 -2.91 0.85 -5.35
N ILE A 47 -2.93 1.52 -6.56
CA ILE A 47 -1.93 2.48 -7.27
C ILE A 47 -1.70 3.98 -6.92
N GLY A 48 -0.44 4.48 -7.09
CA GLY A 48 -0.02 5.91 -7.01
C GLY A 48 1.39 6.20 -6.39
N MET A 49 1.93 7.42 -6.57
CA MET A 49 3.19 7.89 -5.91
C MET A 49 3.00 8.25 -4.42
N GLU A 50 4.11 8.44 -3.67
CA GLU A 50 4.06 8.72 -2.22
C GLU A 50 3.48 10.10 -1.83
N ASP A 51 3.44 11.06 -2.77
CA ASP A 51 2.94 12.41 -2.60
C ASP A 51 1.45 12.58 -3.00
N GLN A 52 0.88 11.63 -3.73
CA GLN A 52 -0.51 11.68 -4.24
C GLN A 52 -1.58 11.26 -3.20
N PHE A 53 -1.22 11.18 -1.92
CA PHE A 53 -2.15 10.85 -0.82
C PHE A 53 -3.39 11.76 -0.78
N GLU A 54 -3.20 13.05 -1.06
CA GLU A 54 -4.25 14.08 -1.10
C GLU A 54 -5.16 13.99 -2.34
N CYS A 55 -4.75 13.22 -3.36
CA CYS A 55 -5.54 12.94 -4.57
C CYS A 55 -6.30 11.61 -4.46
N LEU A 56 -5.79 10.66 -3.65
CA LEU A 56 -6.27 9.27 -3.59
C LEU A 56 -7.24 8.97 -2.45
N TYR A 57 -7.52 9.93 -1.56
CA TYR A 57 -8.57 9.86 -0.54
C TYR A 57 -8.74 8.48 0.13
N PRO A 58 -7.75 8.01 0.91
CA PRO A 58 -7.85 6.72 1.59
C PRO A 58 -9.06 6.64 2.52
N TYR A 59 -9.56 5.43 2.73
CA TYR A 59 -10.49 5.18 3.85
C TYR A 59 -9.80 5.44 5.20
N PRO A 60 -10.55 5.90 6.23
CA PRO A 60 -10.02 6.07 7.59
C PRO A 60 -9.38 4.79 8.15
N VAL A 61 -8.38 4.92 9.02
CA VAL A 61 -7.55 3.79 9.49
C VAL A 61 -8.33 2.68 10.20
N HIS A 62 -9.50 3.00 10.76
CA HIS A 62 -10.38 2.04 11.45
C HIS A 62 -11.47 1.44 10.55
N HIS A 63 -11.51 1.80 9.26
CA HIS A 63 -12.46 1.26 8.29
C HIS A 63 -11.97 -0.09 7.73
N PRO A 64 -12.85 -1.07 7.40
CA PRO A 64 -12.42 -2.36 6.83
C PRO A 64 -11.58 -2.27 5.54
N CYS A 65 -11.72 -1.17 4.79
CA CYS A 65 -10.94 -0.88 3.59
C CYS A 65 -9.70 0.02 3.84
N ASP A 66 -9.15 0.04 5.06
CA ASP A 66 -7.91 0.76 5.40
C ASP A 66 -6.79 0.56 4.35
N ARG A 67 -6.18 1.67 3.91
CA ARG A 67 -5.18 1.79 2.82
C ARG A 67 -5.71 1.57 1.40
N GLN A 68 -7.01 1.41 1.19
CA GLN A 68 -7.62 1.49 -0.14
C GLN A 68 -8.14 2.92 -0.39
N SER A 69 -8.22 3.30 -1.67
CA SER A 69 -8.83 4.57 -2.08
C SER A 69 -10.35 4.50 -1.92
N GLN A 70 -10.99 5.62 -1.56
CA GLN A 70 -12.45 5.75 -1.61
C GLN A 70 -12.99 6.11 -3.00
N VAL A 71 -12.11 6.38 -3.97
CA VAL A 71 -12.49 6.78 -5.34
C VAL A 71 -12.83 5.55 -6.16
N ASP A 72 -13.97 5.59 -6.86
CA ASP A 72 -14.27 4.66 -7.95
C ASP A 72 -13.50 5.13 -9.20
N PHE A 73 -12.60 4.31 -9.72
CA PHE A 73 -11.75 4.66 -10.86
C PHE A 73 -12.49 4.56 -12.20
N ASP A 74 -13.56 3.73 -12.28
CA ASP A 74 -14.40 3.62 -13.47
C ASP A 74 -15.39 4.79 -13.56
N ASN A 75 -15.79 5.36 -12.41
CA ASN A 75 -16.70 6.52 -12.34
C ASN A 75 -16.38 7.47 -11.15
N PRO A 76 -15.36 8.35 -11.26
CA PRO A 76 -14.93 9.20 -10.15
C PRO A 76 -15.91 10.30 -9.77
N ASP A 77 -16.28 10.35 -8.48
CA ASP A 77 -17.06 11.44 -7.88
C ASP A 77 -16.14 12.65 -7.59
N TYR A 78 -16.08 13.59 -8.53
CA TYR A 78 -15.24 14.79 -8.40
C TYR A 78 -15.82 15.88 -7.48
N GLU A 79 -17.09 15.80 -7.06
CA GLU A 79 -17.62 16.72 -6.04
C GLU A 79 -17.08 16.32 -4.65
N LYS A 80 -17.00 15.02 -4.39
CA LYS A 80 -16.44 14.45 -3.17
C LYS A 80 -14.91 14.34 -3.19
N PHE A 81 -14.32 14.10 -4.37
CA PHE A 81 -12.89 13.82 -4.55
C PHE A 81 -12.21 14.75 -5.58
N PRO A 82 -12.31 16.09 -5.45
CA PRO A 82 -11.87 17.03 -6.49
C PRO A 82 -10.38 16.90 -6.87
N ASN A 83 -9.51 16.59 -5.91
CA ASN A 83 -8.07 16.44 -6.19
C ASN A 83 -7.73 15.23 -7.05
N PHE A 84 -8.63 14.26 -7.22
CA PHE A 84 -8.38 13.08 -8.07
C PHE A 84 -8.15 13.48 -9.54
N GLN A 85 -8.64 14.64 -9.97
CA GLN A 85 -8.35 15.23 -11.29
C GLN A 85 -6.85 15.51 -11.52
N ASN A 86 -6.07 15.64 -10.45
CA ASN A 86 -4.64 15.98 -10.49
C ASN A 86 -3.71 14.76 -10.36
N ILE A 87 -4.25 13.53 -10.34
CA ILE A 87 -3.45 12.32 -10.17
C ILE A 87 -2.60 12.01 -11.42
N VAL A 88 -1.36 11.58 -11.22
CA VAL A 88 -0.43 11.20 -12.30
C VAL A 88 0.13 9.81 -12.03
N GLY A 89 -0.42 8.80 -12.71
CA GLY A 89 0.02 7.41 -12.57
C GLY A 89 1.38 7.13 -13.19
N TYR A 90 2.03 6.07 -12.70
CA TYR A 90 3.16 5.42 -13.37
C TYR A 90 2.71 4.03 -13.82
N GLU A 91 2.57 3.85 -15.13
CA GLU A 91 2.02 2.64 -15.74
C GLU A 91 3.12 1.71 -16.27
N THR A 92 2.88 0.40 -16.20
CA THR A 92 3.65 -0.62 -16.93
C THR A 92 2.82 -1.90 -17.07
N VAL A 93 3.04 -2.65 -18.16
CA VAL A 93 2.49 -3.99 -18.35
C VAL A 93 3.61 -5.00 -18.10
N VAL A 94 3.36 -5.98 -17.23
CA VAL A 94 4.33 -7.03 -16.86
C VAL A 94 3.93 -8.40 -17.41
N GLY A 95 4.89 -9.14 -17.95
CA GLY A 95 4.72 -10.47 -18.50
C GLY A 95 5.44 -11.57 -17.70
N PRO A 96 5.42 -12.82 -18.22
CA PRO A 96 6.08 -13.95 -17.57
C PRO A 96 7.60 -13.77 -17.48
N GLY A 97 8.10 -13.62 -16.24
CA GLY A 97 9.53 -13.44 -15.94
C GLY A 97 9.91 -12.02 -15.51
N ASP A 98 9.03 -11.04 -15.70
CA ASP A 98 9.25 -9.67 -15.22
C ASP A 98 9.13 -9.55 -13.69
N VAL A 99 9.86 -8.58 -13.11
CA VAL A 99 9.84 -8.30 -11.66
C VAL A 99 9.68 -6.80 -11.44
N LEU A 100 8.46 -6.36 -11.13
CA LEU A 100 8.18 -4.98 -10.75
C LEU A 100 8.50 -4.76 -9.27
N TYR A 101 9.45 -3.87 -8.98
CA TYR A 101 9.65 -3.36 -7.61
C TYR A 101 8.68 -2.22 -7.34
N ILE A 102 7.80 -2.40 -6.35
CA ILE A 102 6.90 -1.36 -5.87
C ILE A 102 7.36 -0.93 -4.47
N PRO A 103 7.68 0.37 -4.24
CA PRO A 103 8.12 0.84 -2.94
C PRO A 103 7.05 0.75 -1.83
N MET A 104 7.50 0.75 -0.58
CA MET A 104 6.63 0.92 0.58
C MET A 104 6.01 2.33 0.60
N TYR A 105 4.74 2.45 0.99
CA TYR A 105 3.90 3.67 0.93
C TYR A 105 3.63 4.23 -0.46
N TRP A 106 4.24 3.69 -1.52
CA TRP A 106 3.64 3.82 -2.84
C TRP A 106 2.38 2.97 -2.86
N TRP A 107 1.42 3.46 -3.61
CA TRP A 107 0.21 2.76 -3.93
C TRP A 107 0.53 1.86 -5.18
N HIS A 108 -0.03 0.64 -5.31
CA HIS A 108 0.44 -0.50 -6.12
C HIS A 108 -0.53 -1.22 -7.17
N HIS A 109 -1.48 -0.63 -7.92
CA HIS A 109 -2.57 -1.35 -8.67
C HIS A 109 -2.12 -2.36 -9.73
N ILE A 110 -3.01 -3.31 -10.02
CA ILE A 110 -2.94 -4.32 -11.07
C ILE A 110 -4.35 -4.59 -11.60
N GLU A 111 -4.51 -4.60 -12.92
CA GLU A 111 -5.62 -5.26 -13.61
C GLU A 111 -5.10 -6.41 -14.49
N SER A 112 -5.95 -7.41 -14.75
CA SER A 112 -5.65 -8.46 -15.72
C SER A 112 -6.16 -8.02 -17.09
N LEU A 113 -5.27 -7.94 -18.09
CA LEU A 113 -5.61 -7.51 -19.46
C LEU A 113 -6.87 -8.20 -20.00
N LEU A 114 -7.79 -7.41 -20.56
CA LEU A 114 -9.04 -7.92 -21.13
C LEU A 114 -8.77 -9.00 -22.19
N ASN A 115 -9.44 -10.15 -22.05
CA ASN A 115 -9.26 -11.34 -22.87
C ASN A 115 -7.87 -12.02 -22.80
N GLY A 116 -6.98 -11.58 -21.90
CA GLY A 116 -5.62 -12.13 -21.72
C GLY A 116 -5.54 -13.50 -21.03
N GLY A 117 -6.67 -14.12 -20.66
CA GLY A 117 -6.72 -15.41 -19.96
C GLY A 117 -6.53 -15.30 -18.44
N ILE A 118 -5.90 -16.30 -17.83
CA ILE A 118 -5.65 -16.37 -16.38
C ILE A 118 -4.26 -15.80 -16.08
N THR A 119 -4.19 -14.72 -15.30
CA THR A 119 -2.94 -14.15 -14.78
C THR A 119 -2.50 -14.83 -13.48
N ILE A 120 -1.21 -15.13 -13.33
CA ILE A 120 -0.61 -15.71 -12.12
C ILE A 120 0.59 -14.86 -11.71
N THR A 121 0.63 -14.43 -10.44
CA THR A 121 1.67 -13.54 -9.90
C THR A 121 2.09 -13.99 -8.50
N VAL A 122 3.38 -13.91 -8.20
CA VAL A 122 3.93 -14.09 -6.83
C VAL A 122 4.75 -12.86 -6.48
N ASN A 123 4.44 -12.23 -5.35
CA ASN A 123 5.15 -11.07 -4.83
C ASN A 123 5.82 -11.36 -3.47
N PHE A 124 6.83 -10.55 -3.16
CA PHE A 124 7.72 -10.70 -2.01
C PHE A 124 7.67 -9.42 -1.17
N TRP A 125 6.77 -9.37 -0.19
CA TRP A 125 6.70 -8.25 0.74
C TRP A 125 7.86 -8.29 1.74
N TYR A 126 8.50 -7.16 2.02
CA TYR A 126 9.50 -7.03 3.07
C TYR A 126 9.10 -5.92 4.04
N LYS A 127 9.36 -6.11 5.34
CA LYS A 127 9.28 -5.01 6.31
C LYS A 127 10.27 -3.90 5.88
N GLY A 128 9.81 -2.66 5.89
CA GLY A 128 10.66 -1.50 5.57
C GLY A 128 11.89 -1.39 6.49
N ALA A 129 12.87 -0.60 6.05
CA ALA A 129 14.02 -0.27 6.89
C ALA A 129 13.55 0.45 8.18
N PRO A 130 14.23 0.26 9.32
CA PRO A 130 13.85 0.90 10.58
C PRO A 130 13.97 2.43 10.49
N THR A 131 13.16 3.13 11.29
CA THR A 131 13.21 4.59 11.42
C THR A 131 14.64 5.07 11.70
N PRO A 132 15.19 6.05 10.96
CA PRO A 132 16.53 6.57 11.20
C PRO A 132 16.70 7.12 12.62
N LYS A 133 17.87 6.88 13.24
CA LYS A 133 18.19 7.39 14.59
C LYS A 133 18.15 8.92 14.71
N ARG A 134 18.35 9.62 13.59
CA ARG A 134 18.21 11.07 13.44
C ARG A 134 17.20 11.31 12.33
N ILE A 135 16.14 12.06 12.63
CA ILE A 135 15.19 12.52 11.61
C ILE A 135 15.78 13.73 10.89
N GLU A 136 15.73 13.69 9.57
CA GLU A 136 16.06 14.82 8.69
C GLU A 136 14.76 15.55 8.32
N TYR A 137 14.86 16.87 8.12
CA TYR A 137 13.72 17.75 7.84
C TYR A 137 13.98 18.54 6.55
N PRO A 138 12.93 18.86 5.75
CA PRO A 138 11.51 18.54 5.96
C PRO A 138 11.20 17.04 5.84
N LEU A 139 10.11 16.60 6.47
CA LEU A 139 9.66 15.20 6.42
C LEU A 139 9.20 14.82 5.00
N LYS A 140 9.61 13.64 4.54
CA LYS A 140 9.16 13.02 3.28
C LYS A 140 7.66 12.69 3.33
N ALA A 141 7.02 12.57 2.17
CA ALA A 141 5.58 12.32 2.10
C ALA A 141 5.19 11.01 2.82
N HIS A 142 5.94 9.92 2.60
CA HIS A 142 5.73 8.66 3.30
C HIS A 142 5.87 8.76 4.84
N GLN A 143 6.65 9.73 5.35
CA GLN A 143 6.76 9.98 6.80
C GLN A 143 5.55 10.76 7.33
N LYS A 144 5.03 11.73 6.55
CA LYS A 144 3.78 12.42 6.88
C LYS A 144 2.60 11.44 6.92
N VAL A 145 2.52 10.51 5.95
CA VAL A 145 1.51 9.43 5.93
C VAL A 145 1.60 8.55 7.18
N ALA A 146 2.81 8.18 7.61
CA ALA A 146 2.99 7.43 8.85
C ALA A 146 2.53 8.21 10.10
N VAL A 147 2.74 9.54 10.14
CA VAL A 147 2.25 10.41 11.22
C VAL A 147 0.72 10.48 11.24
N MET A 148 0.07 10.77 10.10
CA MET A 148 -1.39 10.85 10.01
C MET A 148 -2.05 9.55 10.48
N ARG A 149 -1.55 8.41 10.00
CA ARG A 149 -2.07 7.08 10.39
C ARG A 149 -1.88 6.75 11.86
N ASN A 150 -0.85 7.29 12.51
CA ASN A 150 -0.65 7.12 13.95
C ASN A 150 -1.56 8.04 14.77
N ILE A 151 -1.86 9.26 14.29
CA ILE A 151 -2.82 10.16 14.93
C ILE A 151 -4.22 9.51 14.95
N GLU A 152 -4.71 9.00 13.82
CA GLU A 152 -6.02 8.32 13.77
C GLU A 152 -6.13 7.14 14.74
N LYS A 153 -5.06 6.35 14.90
CA LYS A 153 -5.00 5.25 15.87
C LYS A 153 -5.06 5.77 17.30
N MET A 154 -4.16 6.70 17.66
CA MET A 154 -4.09 7.28 19.00
C MET A 154 -5.40 7.94 19.41
N LEU A 155 -6.11 8.61 18.48
CA LEU A 155 -7.42 9.17 18.75
C LEU A 155 -8.48 8.07 18.93
N GLY A 156 -8.52 7.04 18.09
CA GLY A 156 -9.47 5.93 18.24
C GLY A 156 -9.28 5.13 19.53
N GLU A 157 -8.03 4.94 19.95
CA GLU A 157 -7.66 4.32 21.23
C GLU A 157 -8.03 5.22 22.43
N ALA A 158 -7.70 6.52 22.38
CA ALA A 158 -7.94 7.45 23.48
C ALA A 158 -9.42 7.83 23.68
N LEU A 159 -10.23 7.81 22.61
CA LEU A 159 -11.69 8.00 22.67
C LEU A 159 -12.44 6.72 23.06
N GLY A 160 -11.82 5.55 22.96
CA GLY A 160 -12.48 4.25 23.13
C GLY A 160 -13.49 3.89 22.01
N ASN A 161 -13.75 4.81 21.09
CA ASN A 161 -14.71 4.66 19.99
C ASN A 161 -14.13 5.25 18.68
N PRO A 162 -13.77 4.41 17.70
CA PRO A 162 -13.27 4.87 16.40
C PRO A 162 -14.19 5.82 15.63
N GLN A 163 -15.51 5.78 15.87
CA GLN A 163 -16.47 6.65 15.17
C GLN A 163 -16.38 8.12 15.60
N GLU A 164 -15.79 8.41 16.77
CA GLU A 164 -15.64 9.78 17.28
C GLU A 164 -14.38 10.51 16.75
N VAL A 165 -13.46 9.78 16.11
CA VAL A 165 -12.23 10.35 15.50
C VAL A 165 -12.56 11.38 14.43
N GLY A 166 -13.50 11.08 13.53
CA GLY A 166 -13.93 12.00 12.47
C GLY A 166 -14.57 13.29 13.01
N PRO A 167 -15.59 13.22 13.89
CA PRO A 167 -16.16 14.38 14.58
C PRO A 167 -15.12 15.23 15.33
N LEU A 168 -14.19 14.59 16.07
CA LEU A 168 -13.14 15.31 16.79
C LEU A 168 -12.20 16.06 15.84
N LEU A 169 -11.71 15.41 14.78
CA LEU A 169 -10.83 16.05 13.80
C LEU A 169 -11.53 17.24 13.11
N ASN A 170 -12.81 17.11 12.75
CA ASN A 170 -13.61 18.22 12.21
C ASN A 170 -13.70 19.40 13.20
N MET A 171 -13.95 19.12 14.48
CA MET A 171 -13.98 20.14 15.54
C MET A 171 -12.60 20.77 15.81
N MET A 172 -11.51 20.07 15.54
CA MET A 172 -10.15 20.63 15.65
C MET A 172 -9.82 21.59 14.51
N ILE A 173 -10.27 21.33 13.28
CA ILE A 173 -9.87 22.12 12.09
C ILE A 173 -10.83 23.26 11.72
N LYS A 174 -12.15 23.09 11.92
CA LYS A 174 -13.17 23.98 11.35
C LYS A 174 -13.04 25.42 11.85
N GLY A 175 -12.64 26.34 10.95
CA GLY A 175 -12.43 27.75 11.27
C GLY A 175 -11.20 28.02 12.13
N ARG A 176 -10.18 27.15 12.06
CA ARG A 176 -8.95 27.24 12.87
C ARG A 176 -7.65 27.01 12.10
N TYR A 177 -7.74 26.34 10.95
CA TYR A 177 -6.65 26.10 10.01
C TYR A 177 -7.22 26.30 8.61
N ASP A 178 -6.49 27.07 7.79
CA ASP A 178 -6.79 27.39 6.39
C ASP A 178 -5.84 26.60 5.45
#